data_AF-A0A438MQP6-F1
#
_entry.id   AF-A0A438MQP6-F1
#
_cell.length_a   1.000
_cell.length_b   1.000
_cell.length_c   1.000
_cell.angle_alpha   90.00
_cell.angle_beta   90.00
_cell.angle_gamma   90.00
#
_symmetry.space_group_name_H-M   'P 1'
#
loop_
_entity.id
_entity.type
_entity.pdbx_description
1 polymer ?
#
loop_
_entity_poly.entity_id
_entity_poly.type
_entity_poly.pdbx_seq_one_letter_code
_entity_poly.pdbx_strand_id
1 'polypeptide(L)'
;MAQNPDSISQSDRPARGSSPAKDLETTTDQLSEGDFVPITHKDIEMQDHDTDESTSASQHLDLQRFGNNLQDIDDANAVEDDSEDDDHDPVANHPLLNMLSGRLGARRRGSSHKWDHLHPENQALSVSNVDQCTELEEQAFPPEERASREKFQYRLTRCPELTLGLFTQPTKAEAEANSIVAERSLIAHVISTRTPSPCVTEASMEVPADWKSRRSSLPSKEDDDHEPLGHQDQGGTICIHSVAVSPKHQKIGLGTVLMKSYIARIKDSKSAQRLALLAHDHLVPFYQSFGFENMGPSSVTSHGGHWNNMILEFNYDDDE
;
A
#
# COMPACT_ATOMS: atom_id res chain seq x y z
N MET A 1 16.90 27.94 65.62
CA MET A 1 15.88 27.63 66.64
C MET A 1 14.86 26.75 65.95
N ALA A 2 14.99 25.42 66.05
CA ALA A 2 14.26 24.55 66.99
C ALA A 2 12.77 24.42 66.57
N GLN A 3 12.12 23.26 66.38
CA GLN A 3 12.33 21.86 66.79
C GLN A 3 11.30 20.99 66.02
N ASN A 4 11.62 19.71 65.77
CA ASN A 4 10.71 18.57 65.49
C ASN A 4 9.99 18.15 66.82
N PRO A 5 8.89 17.35 66.87
CA PRO A 5 8.94 15.90 66.53
C PRO A 5 7.63 15.12 66.18
N ASP A 6 7.85 13.92 65.62
CA ASP A 6 7.22 12.60 65.79
C ASP A 6 5.71 12.40 66.07
N SER A 7 5.10 11.43 65.35
CA SER A 7 4.37 10.29 65.95
C SER A 7 4.13 9.13 64.96
N ILE A 8 4.25 7.92 65.52
CA ILE A 8 4.24 6.55 64.97
C ILE A 8 2.90 5.85 65.32
N SER A 9 2.43 4.88 64.51
CA SER A 9 1.80 3.58 64.90
C SER A 9 0.99 3.01 63.71
N GLN A 10 1.32 1.84 63.12
CA GLN A 10 0.82 0.47 63.45
C GLN A 10 -0.72 0.39 63.62
N SER A 11 -1.51 -0.59 63.18
CA SER A 11 -1.39 -1.90 62.49
C SER A 11 -2.85 -2.36 62.20
N ASP A 12 -3.09 -3.28 61.26
CA ASP A 12 -3.90 -4.51 61.47
C ASP A 12 -4.39 -5.18 60.17
N ARG A 13 -4.07 -6.47 60.07
CA ARG A 13 -4.82 -7.47 59.29
C ARG A 13 -5.85 -8.13 60.22
N PRO A 14 -6.91 -8.72 59.66
CA PRO A 14 -7.01 -10.20 59.60
C PRO A 14 -7.62 -10.65 58.24
N ALA A 15 -8.01 -11.89 57.94
CA ALA A 15 -7.51 -13.26 58.12
C ALA A 15 -8.48 -14.16 57.31
N ARG A 16 -8.06 -15.40 57.00
CA ARG A 16 -8.74 -16.41 56.15
C ARG A 16 -9.99 -17.08 56.76
N GLY A 17 -10.78 -17.72 55.88
CA GLY A 17 -11.60 -18.93 56.11
C GLY A 17 -13.05 -18.73 55.67
N SER A 18 -13.82 -19.67 55.12
CA SER A 18 -13.73 -21.11 54.84
C SER A 18 -14.94 -21.48 53.95
N SER A 19 -14.82 -22.48 53.08
CA SER A 19 -15.96 -23.13 52.41
C SER A 19 -16.88 -23.86 53.41
N PRO A 20 -18.10 -24.26 52.98
CA PRO A 20 -18.31 -25.68 52.65
C PRO A 20 -19.20 -25.95 51.42
N ALA A 21 -19.09 -27.18 50.92
CA ALA A 21 -19.83 -27.78 49.80
C ALA A 21 -21.09 -28.57 50.25
N LYS A 22 -22.01 -28.83 49.31
CA LYS A 22 -22.79 -30.09 49.03
C LYS A 22 -23.84 -29.81 47.93
N ASP A 23 -23.73 -30.41 46.75
CA ASP A 23 -24.46 -31.62 46.23
C ASP A 23 -25.92 -31.29 45.85
N LEU A 24 -26.59 -31.67 44.75
CA LEU A 24 -26.41 -32.50 43.54
C LEU A 24 -27.67 -32.15 42.67
N GLU A 25 -27.64 -31.97 41.35
CA GLU A 25 -28.15 -32.95 40.36
C GLU A 25 -28.17 -32.35 38.94
N THR A 26 -28.05 -33.26 37.98
CA THR A 26 -27.78 -33.13 36.55
C THR A 26 -29.04 -32.81 35.73
N THR A 27 -28.94 -31.87 34.78
CA THR A 27 -29.63 -31.95 33.49
C THR A 27 -28.75 -31.36 32.39
N THR A 28 -28.34 -32.24 31.48
CA THR A 28 -27.65 -32.00 30.23
C THR A 28 -28.49 -31.11 29.32
N ASP A 29 -27.89 -30.03 28.78
CA ASP A 29 -28.26 -29.53 27.45
C ASP A 29 -27.03 -28.87 26.80
N GLN A 30 -26.64 -29.43 25.66
CA GLN A 30 -25.54 -29.00 24.81
C GLN A 30 -26.11 -28.07 23.72
N LEU A 31 -25.60 -26.84 23.60
CA LEU A 31 -25.74 -25.95 22.44
C LEU A 31 -24.47 -25.10 22.37
N SER A 32 -23.40 -25.60 21.74
CA SER A 32 -23.01 -25.45 20.32
C SER A 32 -22.41 -24.08 20.00
N GLU A 33 -21.09 -24.11 19.77
CA GLU A 33 -20.26 -23.05 19.22
C GLU A 33 -20.89 -22.42 17.97
N GLY A 34 -20.79 -21.09 17.89
CA GLY A 34 -21.29 -20.31 16.76
C GLY A 34 -20.68 -20.75 15.44
N ASP A 35 -21.58 -21.08 14.51
CA ASP A 35 -21.44 -21.32 13.09
C ASP A 35 -20.09 -20.93 12.46
N PHE A 36 -19.21 -21.92 12.35
CA PHE A 36 -18.27 -21.99 11.25
C PHE A 36 -18.91 -22.91 10.19
N VAL A 37 -19.36 -22.34 9.07
CA VAL A 37 -19.87 -23.13 7.94
C VAL A 37 -18.65 -23.65 7.16
N PRO A 38 -18.37 -24.96 7.15
CA PRO A 38 -17.25 -25.49 6.37
C PRO A 38 -17.62 -25.45 4.88
N ILE A 39 -16.72 -24.89 4.07
CA ILE A 39 -16.83 -24.91 2.60
C ILE A 39 -16.74 -26.37 2.16
N THR A 40 -17.79 -26.86 1.50
CA THR A 40 -17.87 -28.21 0.95
C THR A 40 -17.54 -28.21 -0.54
N HIS A 41 -17.21 -29.38 -1.10
CA HIS A 41 -16.87 -29.53 -2.52
C HIS A 41 -17.99 -29.02 -3.46
N LYS A 42 -19.25 -29.05 -2.98
CA LYS A 42 -20.43 -28.55 -3.71
C LYS A 42 -20.49 -27.03 -3.80
N ASP A 43 -19.77 -26.31 -2.94
CA ASP A 43 -19.70 -24.85 -2.94
C ASP A 43 -18.65 -24.32 -3.94
N ILE A 44 -17.85 -25.23 -4.52
CA ILE A 44 -16.78 -24.93 -5.49
C ILE A 44 -17.20 -25.35 -6.92
N GLU A 45 -18.19 -26.23 -7.05
CA GLU A 45 -18.66 -26.73 -8.33
C GLU A 45 -19.60 -25.72 -9.00
N MET A 46 -19.17 -25.14 -10.13
CA MET A 46 -20.07 -24.40 -11.01
C MET A 46 -21.02 -25.40 -11.69
N GLN A 47 -22.32 -25.21 -11.52
CA GLN A 47 -23.33 -25.96 -12.26
C GLN A 47 -23.28 -25.56 -13.73
N ASP A 48 -22.74 -26.44 -14.57
CA ASP A 48 -22.96 -26.38 -16.00
C ASP A 48 -24.45 -26.67 -16.25
N HIS A 49 -25.13 -25.66 -16.78
CA HIS A 49 -26.54 -25.78 -17.13
C HIS A 49 -26.63 -26.56 -18.45
N ASP A 50 -26.84 -27.87 -18.36
CA ASP A 50 -27.15 -28.69 -19.53
C ASP A 50 -28.53 -28.32 -20.07
N THR A 51 -28.56 -27.92 -21.35
CA THR A 51 -29.75 -27.97 -22.19
C THR A 51 -29.60 -29.09 -23.21
N ASP A 52 -30.46 -30.09 -23.05
CA ASP A 52 -30.90 -31.18 -23.92
C ASP A 52 -30.10 -31.63 -25.17
N GLU A 53 -29.74 -32.91 -25.07
CA GLU A 53 -29.47 -33.95 -26.06
C GLU A 53 -29.72 -33.70 -27.57
N SER A 54 -28.68 -33.97 -28.37
CA SER A 54 -28.81 -34.85 -29.54
C SER A 54 -27.53 -35.64 -29.85
N THR A 55 -27.57 -36.95 -29.58
CA THR A 55 -26.83 -38.09 -30.18
C THR A 55 -25.63 -37.84 -31.13
N SER A 56 -24.45 -38.36 -30.80
CA SER A 56 -23.85 -39.57 -31.43
C SER A 56 -22.33 -39.75 -31.19
N ALA A 57 -21.94 -41.02 -31.06
CA ALA A 57 -20.64 -41.65 -31.33
C ALA A 57 -19.42 -41.38 -30.43
N SER A 58 -19.03 -42.44 -29.71
CA SER A 58 -17.78 -42.61 -28.96
C SER A 58 -16.55 -42.58 -29.86
N GLN A 59 -15.56 -41.72 -29.56
CA GLN A 59 -14.16 -41.95 -29.93
C GLN A 59 -13.19 -41.48 -28.84
N HIS A 60 -12.35 -42.41 -28.42
CA HIS A 60 -11.21 -42.30 -27.51
C HIS A 60 -10.14 -41.38 -28.12
N LEU A 61 -9.72 -40.32 -27.43
CA LEU A 61 -8.65 -39.43 -27.87
C LEU A 61 -7.42 -39.59 -26.97
N ASP A 62 -6.39 -40.21 -27.55
CA ASP A 62 -5.06 -40.39 -26.97
C ASP A 62 -4.31 -39.05 -26.82
N LEU A 63 -3.72 -38.84 -25.64
CA LEU A 63 -2.79 -37.73 -25.36
C LEU A 63 -1.45 -37.95 -26.10
N GLN A 64 -1.30 -37.33 -27.26
CA GLN A 64 0.00 -37.25 -27.95
C GLN A 64 0.85 -36.10 -27.37
N ARG A 65 1.89 -36.47 -26.60
CA ARG A 65 3.02 -35.58 -26.30
C ARG A 65 3.82 -35.34 -27.58
N PHE A 66 3.72 -34.14 -28.15
CA PHE A 66 4.68 -33.69 -29.15
C PHE A 66 5.83 -32.96 -28.46
N GLY A 67 6.97 -33.63 -28.36
CA GLY A 67 8.26 -32.98 -28.21
C GLY A 67 8.83 -32.67 -29.60
N ASN A 68 9.37 -31.47 -29.79
CA ASN A 68 10.27 -31.10 -30.89
C ASN A 68 11.26 -30.09 -30.29
N ASN A 69 12.46 -30.53 -29.91
CA ASN A 69 13.70 -30.57 -30.69
C ASN A 69 14.27 -29.19 -31.05
N LEU A 70 15.40 -28.89 -30.40
CA LEU A 70 16.41 -27.90 -30.77
C LEU A 70 16.99 -28.22 -32.15
N GLN A 71 17.05 -27.24 -33.04
CA GLN A 71 18.18 -27.07 -33.97
C GLN A 71 18.22 -25.64 -34.53
N ASP A 72 19.31 -24.95 -34.23
CA ASP A 72 20.03 -23.87 -34.92
C ASP A 72 19.38 -23.13 -36.11
N ILE A 73 19.26 -21.80 -35.97
CA ILE A 73 19.45 -20.84 -37.08
C ILE A 73 20.28 -19.67 -36.55
N ASP A 74 21.51 -19.58 -37.02
CA ASP A 74 22.41 -18.44 -36.91
C ASP A 74 22.06 -17.34 -37.93
N ASP A 75 22.42 -16.11 -37.55
CA ASP A 75 22.87 -14.99 -38.39
C ASP A 75 21.82 -14.04 -39.03
N ALA A 76 21.70 -12.83 -38.46
CA ALA A 76 21.69 -11.57 -39.20
C ALA A 76 21.80 -10.36 -38.24
N ASN A 77 22.93 -9.66 -38.33
CA ASN A 77 23.14 -8.31 -37.82
C ASN A 77 22.18 -7.31 -38.48
N ALA A 78 21.46 -6.50 -37.71
CA ALA A 78 20.92 -5.22 -38.18
C ALA A 78 20.75 -4.22 -37.01
N VAL A 79 21.74 -3.33 -36.90
CA VAL A 79 21.68 -1.87 -36.67
C VAL A 79 20.67 -1.31 -35.64
N GLU A 80 21.21 -0.64 -34.62
CA GLU A 80 20.50 0.30 -33.72
C GLU A 80 19.94 1.50 -34.50
N ASP A 81 18.66 1.87 -34.30
CA ASP A 81 18.24 3.28 -34.28
C ASP A 81 16.90 3.45 -33.54
N ASP A 82 16.76 4.65 -33.00
CA ASP A 82 15.89 5.19 -31.97
C ASP A 82 14.48 5.58 -32.48
N SER A 83 13.63 5.97 -31.52
CA SER A 83 12.39 6.77 -31.65
C SER A 83 11.03 6.10 -31.94
N GLU A 84 10.12 6.36 -30.99
CA GLU A 84 8.66 6.61 -31.08
C GLU A 84 7.78 5.58 -31.80
N ASP A 85 6.94 4.86 -31.04
CA ASP A 85 5.64 4.43 -31.54
C ASP A 85 4.56 4.42 -30.43
N ASP A 86 3.60 5.29 -30.67
CA ASP A 86 2.30 5.47 -30.05
C ASP A 86 1.34 4.43 -30.65
N ASP A 87 1.21 3.25 -30.01
CA ASP A 87 0.22 2.24 -30.40
C ASP A 87 -0.85 2.10 -29.32
N HIS A 88 -1.87 2.94 -29.45
CA HIS A 88 -3.10 2.89 -28.69
C HIS A 88 -4.00 1.76 -29.23
N ASP A 89 -3.73 0.51 -28.82
CA ASP A 89 -4.64 -0.63 -29.07
C ASP A 89 -5.32 -1.06 -27.75
N PRO A 90 -6.56 -0.60 -27.46
CA PRO A 90 -7.20 -0.77 -26.16
C PRO A 90 -7.57 -2.23 -25.83
N VAL A 91 -7.55 -3.14 -26.81
CA VAL A 91 -7.94 -4.54 -26.61
C VAL A 91 -6.72 -5.43 -26.27
N ALA A 92 -5.51 -5.01 -26.65
CA ALA A 92 -4.29 -5.80 -26.48
C ALA A 92 -3.79 -5.88 -25.02
N ASN A 93 -4.28 -4.98 -24.15
CA ASN A 93 -3.87 -4.89 -22.75
C ASN A 93 -4.93 -5.39 -21.76
N HIS A 94 -6.02 -6.03 -22.23
CA HIS A 94 -7.05 -6.52 -21.33
C HIS A 94 -6.54 -7.70 -20.47
N PRO A 95 -6.70 -7.66 -19.14
CA PRO A 95 -6.15 -8.68 -18.24
C PRO A 95 -6.66 -10.10 -18.52
N LEU A 96 -7.91 -10.25 -18.98
CA LEU A 96 -8.48 -11.56 -19.35
C LEU A 96 -7.92 -12.12 -20.67
N LEU A 97 -7.56 -11.29 -21.66
CA LEU A 97 -6.94 -11.77 -22.90
C LEU A 97 -5.52 -12.31 -22.64
N ASN A 98 -4.79 -11.67 -21.73
CA ASN A 98 -3.46 -12.12 -21.31
C ASN A 98 -3.51 -13.47 -20.57
N MET A 99 -4.60 -13.74 -19.84
CA MET A 99 -4.85 -15.03 -19.19
C MET A 99 -5.19 -16.14 -20.20
N LEU A 100 -6.08 -15.86 -21.18
CA LEU A 100 -6.49 -16.85 -22.18
C LEU A 100 -5.39 -17.19 -23.20
N SER A 101 -4.53 -16.23 -23.56
CA SER A 101 -3.45 -16.44 -24.53
C SER A 101 -2.20 -17.11 -23.95
N GLY A 102 -2.20 -17.50 -22.65
CA GLY A 102 -0.99 -17.99 -21.98
C GLY A 102 0.11 -16.93 -21.87
N ARG A 103 -0.26 -15.64 -21.98
CA ARG A 103 0.64 -14.46 -21.88
C ARG A 103 0.70 -13.89 -20.46
N LEU A 104 0.31 -14.68 -19.45
CA LEU A 104 0.56 -14.35 -18.05
C LEU A 104 2.08 -14.29 -17.83
N GLY A 105 2.66 -13.09 -17.93
CA GLY A 105 4.10 -12.87 -17.86
C GLY A 105 4.81 -12.59 -19.19
N ALA A 106 4.08 -12.33 -20.28
CA ALA A 106 4.68 -11.81 -21.51
C ALA A 106 5.08 -10.33 -21.36
N ARG A 107 6.02 -10.02 -20.47
CA ARG A 107 6.97 -8.93 -20.76
C ARG A 107 7.53 -9.24 -22.14
N ARG A 108 7.69 -8.24 -23.03
CA ARG A 108 8.40 -8.47 -24.31
C ARG A 108 9.67 -9.26 -23.98
N ARG A 109 9.76 -10.50 -24.45
CA ARG A 109 10.91 -11.38 -24.21
C ARG A 109 12.13 -10.63 -24.76
N GLY A 110 12.93 -10.01 -23.88
CA GLY A 110 14.07 -9.15 -24.24
C GLY A 110 14.13 -7.77 -23.59
N SER A 111 13.03 -7.22 -23.03
CA SER A 111 13.11 -5.97 -22.24
C SER A 111 13.50 -6.30 -20.79
N SER A 112 14.80 -6.40 -20.53
CA SER A 112 15.31 -6.41 -19.15
C SER A 112 15.33 -4.98 -18.65
N HIS A 113 14.42 -4.63 -17.74
CA HIS A 113 14.52 -3.35 -17.06
C HIS A 113 15.72 -3.36 -16.11
N LYS A 114 16.39 -2.21 -15.94
CA LYS A 114 17.53 -2.06 -15.03
C LYS A 114 17.28 -2.56 -13.60
N TRP A 115 16.02 -2.62 -13.15
CA TRP A 115 15.65 -3.05 -11.80
C TRP A 115 15.11 -4.48 -11.71
N ASP A 116 15.11 -5.26 -12.79
CA ASP A 116 14.52 -6.60 -12.77
C ASP A 116 15.17 -7.54 -11.74
N HIS A 117 16.47 -7.37 -11.50
CA HIS A 117 17.24 -8.07 -10.46
C HIS A 117 16.83 -7.69 -9.02
N LEU A 118 16.12 -6.58 -8.83
CA LEU A 118 15.64 -6.18 -7.52
C LEU A 118 14.36 -6.91 -7.11
N HIS A 119 13.69 -7.60 -8.04
CA HIS A 119 12.41 -8.27 -7.78
C HIS A 119 11.43 -7.38 -7.00
N PRO A 120 11.08 -6.18 -7.52
CA PRO A 120 10.33 -5.21 -6.75
C PRO A 120 8.88 -5.67 -6.50
N GLU A 121 8.44 -5.57 -5.25
CA GLU A 121 7.12 -5.98 -4.79
C GLU A 121 6.39 -4.79 -4.17
N ASN A 122 5.18 -4.50 -4.67
CA ASN A 122 4.29 -3.50 -4.11
C ASN A 122 3.54 -4.07 -2.89
N GLN A 123 3.56 -3.38 -1.76
CA GLN A 123 2.80 -3.78 -0.57
C GLN A 123 2.29 -2.55 0.19
N ALA A 124 1.06 -2.63 0.72
CA ALA A 124 0.58 -1.63 1.67
C ALA A 124 1.46 -1.62 2.93
N LEU A 125 1.77 -0.42 3.43
CA LEU A 125 2.63 -0.27 4.61
C LEU A 125 1.79 -0.38 5.89
N SER A 126 2.45 -0.77 6.98
CA SER A 126 1.84 -0.88 8.30
C SER A 126 2.79 -0.37 9.38
N VAL A 127 2.33 -0.36 10.63
CA VAL A 127 3.12 0.10 11.78
C VAL A 127 4.46 -0.64 11.94
N SER A 128 4.58 -1.87 11.43
CA SER A 128 5.86 -2.62 11.43
C SER A 128 6.91 -2.01 10.51
N ASN A 129 6.52 -1.18 9.54
CA ASN A 129 7.42 -0.56 8.57
C ASN A 129 7.91 0.83 9.00
N VAL A 130 7.52 1.33 10.17
CA VAL A 130 7.85 2.71 10.58
C VAL A 130 9.36 2.95 10.61
N ASP A 131 10.14 1.99 11.11
CA ASP A 131 11.61 2.15 11.17
C ASP A 131 12.21 2.23 9.76
N GLN A 132 11.78 1.36 8.84
CA GLN A 132 12.24 1.38 7.44
C GLN A 132 11.81 2.67 6.71
N CYS A 133 10.59 3.16 6.94
CA CYS A 133 10.13 4.42 6.34
C CYS A 133 10.94 5.62 6.87
N THR A 134 11.23 5.63 8.18
CA THR A 134 12.03 6.70 8.82
C THR A 134 13.45 6.71 8.27
N GLU A 135 14.08 5.53 8.18
CA GLU A 135 15.43 5.41 7.63
C GLU A 135 15.49 5.82 6.15
N LEU A 136 14.51 5.41 5.35
CA LEU A 136 14.42 5.77 3.94
C LEU A 136 14.23 7.29 3.75
N GLU A 137 13.43 7.93 4.60
CA GLU A 137 13.23 9.38 4.60
C GLU A 137 14.54 10.12 4.93
N GLU A 138 15.28 9.64 5.93
CA GLU A 138 16.57 10.20 6.32
C GLU A 138 17.62 10.13 5.20
N GLN A 139 17.55 9.10 4.36
CA GLN A 139 18.42 8.94 3.20
C GLN A 139 17.98 9.81 2.01
N ALA A 140 16.67 9.97 1.79
CA ALA A 140 16.12 10.60 0.61
C ALA A 140 15.99 12.13 0.72
N PHE A 141 15.75 12.66 1.92
CA PHE A 141 15.45 14.08 2.13
C PHE A 141 16.50 14.79 3.01
N PRO A 142 16.70 16.11 2.83
CA PRO A 142 17.49 16.91 3.76
C PRO A 142 16.74 17.09 5.10
N PRO A 143 17.44 17.32 6.23
CA PRO A 143 16.84 17.34 7.57
C PRO A 143 15.60 18.23 7.73
N GLU A 144 15.56 19.36 7.04
CA GLU A 144 14.49 20.35 7.07
C GLU A 144 13.20 19.91 6.38
N GLU A 145 13.24 18.93 5.48
CA GLU A 145 12.08 18.44 4.73
C GLU A 145 11.54 17.09 5.25
N ARG A 146 12.29 16.41 6.12
CA ARG A 146 11.95 15.05 6.59
C ARG A 146 10.67 15.02 7.40
N ALA A 147 9.86 13.99 7.18
CA ALA A 147 8.86 13.58 8.14
C ALA A 147 9.51 12.99 9.41
N SER A 148 8.96 13.34 10.59
CA SER A 148 9.41 12.75 11.85
C SER A 148 8.92 11.30 11.99
N ARG A 149 9.63 10.51 12.82
CA ARG A 149 9.21 9.15 13.17
C ARG A 149 7.77 9.11 13.72
N GLU A 150 7.34 10.13 14.46
CA GLU A 150 5.96 10.22 14.97
C GLU A 150 4.93 10.39 13.85
N LYS A 151 5.23 11.19 12.81
CA LYS A 151 4.35 11.31 11.64
C LYS A 151 4.14 9.96 10.96
N PHE A 152 5.20 9.15 10.79
CA PHE A 152 5.06 7.80 10.25
C PHE A 152 4.23 6.89 11.16
N GLN A 153 4.47 6.89 12.48
CA GLN A 153 3.65 6.11 13.42
C GLN A 153 2.17 6.49 13.29
N TYR A 154 1.85 7.79 13.29
CA TYR A 154 0.49 8.29 13.17
C TYR A 154 -0.18 7.83 11.87
N ARG A 155 0.45 8.11 10.72
CA ARG A 155 -0.12 7.82 9.39
C ARG A 155 -0.30 6.32 9.16
N LEU A 156 0.69 5.51 9.52
CA LEU A 156 0.63 4.05 9.38
C LEU A 156 -0.30 3.37 10.39
N THR A 157 -0.67 4.06 11.49
CA THR A 157 -1.70 3.59 12.42
C THR A 157 -3.09 3.97 11.95
N ARG A 158 -3.27 5.17 11.37
CA ARG A 158 -4.58 5.73 11.03
C ARG A 158 -5.11 5.33 9.67
N CYS A 159 -4.25 5.34 8.66
CA CYS A 159 -4.65 5.08 7.29
C CYS A 159 -3.59 4.27 6.53
N PRO A 160 -3.19 3.08 7.03
CA PRO A 160 -2.24 2.22 6.35
C PRO A 160 -2.67 1.86 4.92
N GLU A 161 -3.97 1.77 4.66
CA GLU A 161 -4.56 1.46 3.35
C GLU A 161 -4.26 2.50 2.26
N LEU A 162 -3.99 3.75 2.66
CA LEU A 162 -3.62 4.88 1.78
C LEU A 162 -2.11 4.99 1.57
N THR A 163 -1.33 4.03 2.07
CA THR A 163 0.13 4.03 1.95
C THR A 163 0.61 2.84 1.13
N LEU A 164 1.71 3.01 0.41
CA LEU A 164 2.26 1.98 -0.47
C LEU A 164 3.78 1.97 -0.38
N GLY A 165 4.36 0.79 -0.22
CA GLY A 165 5.79 0.55 -0.23
C GLY A 165 6.18 -0.31 -1.42
N LEU A 166 7.41 -0.09 -1.90
CA LEU A 166 8.09 -0.94 -2.85
C LEU A 166 9.24 -1.63 -2.13
N PHE A 167 9.21 -2.95 -2.07
CA PHE A 167 10.21 -3.75 -1.41
C PHE A 167 11.05 -4.51 -2.42
N THR A 168 12.30 -4.76 -2.08
CA THR A 168 13.17 -5.73 -2.77
C THR A 168 13.46 -6.88 -1.83
N GLN A 169 13.51 -8.08 -2.39
CA GLN A 169 14.00 -9.25 -1.71
C GLN A 169 14.98 -9.99 -2.62
N PRO A 170 16.29 -9.95 -2.31
CA PRO A 170 17.27 -10.72 -3.06
C PRO A 170 16.94 -12.20 -3.04
N THR A 171 17.18 -12.88 -4.16
CA THR A 171 17.09 -14.35 -4.17
C THR A 171 18.18 -14.96 -3.30
N LYS A 172 17.97 -16.20 -2.82
CA LYS A 172 18.99 -16.91 -2.02
C LYS A 172 20.32 -17.01 -2.77
N ALA A 173 20.29 -17.25 -4.07
CA ALA A 173 21.48 -17.34 -4.91
C ALA A 173 22.24 -16.01 -4.98
N GLU A 174 21.54 -14.88 -5.13
CA GLU A 174 22.15 -13.54 -5.14
C GLU A 174 22.71 -13.14 -3.78
N ALA A 175 22.01 -13.51 -2.71
CA ALA A 175 22.44 -13.29 -1.34
C ALA A 175 23.74 -14.07 -1.05
N GLU A 176 23.81 -15.35 -1.44
CA GLU A 176 25.01 -16.17 -1.33
C GLU A 176 26.18 -15.61 -2.18
N ALA A 177 25.91 -15.24 -3.43
CA ALA A 177 26.93 -14.71 -4.35
C ALA A 177 27.53 -13.39 -3.84
N ASN A 178 26.73 -12.53 -3.23
CA ASN A 178 27.17 -11.23 -2.73
C ASN A 178 27.53 -11.23 -1.24
N SER A 179 27.40 -12.38 -0.55
CA SER A 179 27.55 -12.47 0.92
C SER A 179 26.67 -11.48 1.68
N ILE A 180 25.44 -11.25 1.19
CA ILE A 180 24.43 -10.37 1.77
C ILE A 180 23.34 -11.25 2.41
N VAL A 181 22.67 -10.74 3.44
CA VAL A 181 21.49 -11.41 4.01
C VAL A 181 20.30 -11.25 3.05
N ALA A 182 19.60 -12.34 2.73
CA ALA A 182 18.40 -12.33 1.90
C ALA A 182 17.17 -11.74 2.63
N GLU A 183 17.32 -10.54 3.18
CA GLU A 183 16.28 -9.83 3.91
C GLU A 183 15.49 -8.92 2.98
N ARG A 184 14.18 -8.86 3.22
CA ARG A 184 13.27 -7.98 2.50
C ARG A 184 13.44 -6.56 3.00
N SER A 185 13.71 -5.62 2.09
CA SER A 185 13.99 -4.22 2.43
C SER A 185 13.13 -3.25 1.63
N LEU A 186 12.68 -2.18 2.28
CA LEU A 186 11.94 -1.08 1.65
C LEU A 186 12.89 -0.20 0.83
N ILE A 187 12.61 -0.05 -0.46
CA ILE A 187 13.42 0.78 -1.37
C ILE A 187 12.69 2.03 -1.85
N ALA A 188 11.37 2.08 -1.75
CA ALA A 188 10.59 3.27 -2.03
C ALA A 188 9.25 3.27 -1.26
N HIS A 189 8.70 4.44 -0.95
CA HIS A 189 7.38 4.56 -0.31
C HIS A 189 6.57 5.75 -0.80
N VAL A 190 5.26 5.62 -0.67
CA VAL A 190 4.26 6.68 -0.73
C VAL A 190 3.51 6.67 0.59
N ILE A 191 3.53 7.81 1.29
CA ILE A 191 2.88 8.00 2.58
C ILE A 191 1.88 9.13 2.47
N SER A 192 0.64 8.85 2.81
CA SER A 192 -0.49 9.74 2.57
C SER A 192 -1.45 9.81 3.75
N THR A 193 -2.28 10.84 3.79
CA THR A 193 -3.49 10.92 4.62
C THR A 193 -4.66 11.43 3.79
N ARG A 194 -5.83 11.57 4.42
CA ARG A 194 -7.04 12.10 3.80
C ARG A 194 -7.44 13.40 4.48
N THR A 195 -7.98 14.35 3.72
CA THR A 195 -8.49 15.63 4.21
C THR A 195 -9.75 16.06 3.42
N PRO A 196 -10.68 16.82 4.03
CA PRO A 196 -11.74 17.50 3.28
C PRO A 196 -11.23 18.66 2.42
N SER A 197 -10.05 19.22 2.71
CA SER A 197 -9.46 20.31 1.92
C SER A 197 -9.16 19.85 0.48
N PRO A 198 -9.33 20.72 -0.55
CA PRO A 198 -9.00 20.37 -1.92
C PRO A 198 -7.50 20.19 -2.17
N CYS A 199 -6.63 20.70 -1.29
CA CYS A 199 -5.18 20.64 -1.43
C CYS A 199 -4.48 20.34 -0.10
N VAL A 200 -3.15 20.18 -0.15
CA VAL A 200 -2.33 20.01 1.06
C VAL A 200 -2.26 21.34 1.83
N THR A 201 -2.66 21.30 3.10
CA THR A 201 -2.64 22.42 4.04
C THR A 201 -1.73 22.12 5.22
N GLU A 202 -1.36 23.13 6.01
CA GLU A 202 -0.62 22.94 7.26
C GLU A 202 -1.40 22.01 8.20
N ALA A 203 -2.73 22.20 8.33
CA ALA A 203 -3.59 21.34 9.15
C ALA A 203 -3.53 19.88 8.70
N SER A 204 -3.54 19.60 7.39
CA SER A 204 -3.45 18.23 6.85
C SER A 204 -2.08 17.56 7.09
N MET A 205 -1.02 18.35 7.28
CA MET A 205 0.36 17.90 7.53
C MET A 205 0.64 17.61 9.02
N GLU A 206 -0.20 18.13 9.91
CA GLU A 206 -0.06 18.06 11.36
C GLU A 206 -0.48 16.71 11.96
N VAL A 207 -0.05 16.49 13.20
CA VAL A 207 -0.44 15.32 14.01
C VAL A 207 -1.22 15.81 15.22
N PRO A 208 -2.50 15.43 15.39
CA PRO A 208 -3.28 15.82 16.56
C PRO A 208 -2.61 15.37 17.87
N ALA A 209 -2.52 16.22 18.89
CA ALA A 209 -1.81 15.90 20.13
C ALA A 209 -2.39 14.67 20.87
N ASP A 210 -3.70 14.44 20.73
CA ASP A 210 -4.45 13.34 21.33
C ASP A 210 -4.58 12.13 20.40
N TRP A 211 -3.83 12.06 19.29
CA TRP A 211 -3.98 11.01 18.28
C TRP A 211 -3.82 9.60 18.81
N LYS A 212 -3.14 9.38 19.93
CA LYS A 212 -2.96 8.03 20.52
C LYS A 212 -4.18 7.56 21.32
N SER A 213 -4.93 8.48 21.92
CA SER A 213 -6.10 8.19 22.77
C SER A 213 -7.41 8.33 22.00
N ARG A 214 -7.47 9.24 21.03
CA ARG A 214 -8.64 9.48 20.19
C ARG A 214 -8.93 8.24 19.34
N ARG A 215 -10.19 7.83 19.20
CA ARG A 215 -10.55 6.71 18.30
C ARG A 215 -11.12 7.17 16.96
N SER A 216 -11.85 8.28 16.96
CA SER A 216 -12.51 8.87 15.79
C SER A 216 -11.63 9.93 15.14
N SER A 217 -11.51 9.94 13.82
CA SER A 217 -10.92 11.05 13.07
C SER A 217 -11.89 12.22 12.84
N LEU A 218 -13.21 12.01 13.05
CA LEU A 218 -14.23 13.05 12.84
C LEU A 218 -13.96 14.29 13.70
N PRO A 219 -14.19 15.51 13.19
CA PRO A 219 -14.03 16.75 13.95
C PRO A 219 -14.83 16.71 15.26
N SER A 220 -14.24 17.22 16.34
CA SER A 220 -15.00 17.41 17.58
C SER A 220 -15.88 18.65 17.44
N LYS A 221 -17.01 18.74 18.16
CA LYS A 221 -17.90 19.91 18.10
C LYS A 221 -17.22 21.21 18.55
N GLU A 222 -16.06 21.12 19.19
CA GLU A 222 -15.26 22.25 19.65
C GLU A 222 -14.33 22.79 18.55
N ASP A 223 -14.15 22.03 17.44
CA ASP A 223 -13.24 22.34 16.33
C ASP A 223 -13.94 22.97 15.11
N ASP A 224 -15.22 23.38 15.21
CA ASP A 224 -16.05 23.75 14.04
C ASP A 224 -15.52 24.99 13.28
N ASP A 225 -14.74 25.85 13.95
CA ASP A 225 -14.19 27.07 13.36
C ASP A 225 -12.82 26.88 12.67
N HIS A 226 -12.22 25.68 12.75
CA HIS A 226 -10.87 25.40 12.24
C HIS A 226 -10.80 24.15 11.38
N GLU A 227 -9.87 24.14 10.40
CA GLU A 227 -9.61 22.94 9.60
C GLU A 227 -9.10 21.82 10.51
N PRO A 228 -9.71 20.62 10.45
CA PRO A 228 -9.35 19.54 11.36
C PRO A 228 -7.93 19.02 11.05
N LEU A 229 -7.17 18.78 12.11
CA LEU A 229 -5.76 18.39 12.00
C LEU A 229 -5.60 16.92 11.55
N GLY A 230 -4.65 16.68 10.64
CA GLY A 230 -4.22 15.35 10.22
C GLY A 230 -5.24 14.60 9.36
N HIS A 231 -5.29 13.28 9.53
CA HIS A 231 -6.13 12.37 8.76
C HIS A 231 -7.62 12.50 9.10
N GLN A 232 -8.46 12.60 8.06
CA GLN A 232 -9.91 12.70 8.11
C GLN A 232 -10.58 11.65 7.22
N ASP A 233 -11.20 10.63 7.80
CA ASP A 233 -11.74 9.46 7.05
C ASP A 233 -12.76 9.86 5.96
N GLN A 234 -13.52 10.94 6.19
CA GLN A 234 -14.57 11.42 5.29
C GLN A 234 -14.08 12.40 4.21
N GLY A 235 -12.79 12.72 4.18
CA GLY A 235 -12.24 13.66 3.20
C GLY A 235 -12.27 13.12 1.77
N GLY A 236 -12.55 13.99 0.80
CA GLY A 236 -12.52 13.64 -0.62
C GLY A 236 -11.12 13.63 -1.23
N THR A 237 -10.14 14.23 -0.55
CA THR A 237 -8.77 14.40 -1.06
C THR A 237 -7.81 13.49 -0.31
N ILE A 238 -6.97 12.76 -1.04
CA ILE A 238 -5.81 12.08 -0.46
C ILE A 238 -4.58 12.96 -0.66
N CYS A 239 -4.01 13.42 0.45
CA CYS A 239 -2.77 14.18 0.48
C CYS A 239 -1.57 13.23 0.55
N ILE A 240 -0.72 13.24 -0.47
CA ILE A 240 0.56 12.54 -0.48
C ILE A 240 1.60 13.42 0.19
N HIS A 241 2.12 12.95 1.32
CA HIS A 241 3.03 13.70 2.17
C HIS A 241 4.49 13.35 1.97
N SER A 242 4.78 12.15 1.51
CA SER A 242 6.15 11.73 1.19
C SER A 242 6.13 10.71 0.05
N VAL A 243 6.97 10.96 -0.95
CA VAL A 243 7.32 10.03 -2.02
C VAL A 243 8.83 9.88 -2.00
N ALA A 244 9.33 8.79 -1.43
CA ALA A 244 10.76 8.55 -1.29
C ALA A 244 11.18 7.36 -2.14
N VAL A 245 12.34 7.47 -2.79
CA VAL A 245 13.05 6.35 -3.40
C VAL A 245 14.47 6.38 -2.87
N SER A 246 14.97 5.23 -2.42
CA SER A 246 16.32 5.10 -1.87
C SER A 246 17.33 5.67 -2.86
N PRO A 247 18.30 6.51 -2.44
CA PRO A 247 19.24 7.16 -3.34
C PRO A 247 19.98 6.20 -4.28
N LYS A 248 20.26 4.97 -3.83
CA LYS A 248 20.91 3.91 -4.62
C LYS A 248 20.04 3.39 -5.77
N HIS A 249 18.73 3.58 -5.67
CA HIS A 249 17.71 3.04 -6.57
C HIS A 249 16.93 4.16 -7.30
N GLN A 250 17.42 5.39 -7.26
CA GLN A 250 16.85 6.51 -8.03
C GLN A 250 17.28 6.47 -9.50
N LYS A 251 16.59 7.23 -10.35
CA LYS A 251 16.90 7.40 -11.79
C LYS A 251 16.91 6.10 -12.63
N ILE A 252 16.33 5.03 -12.09
CA ILE A 252 16.10 3.76 -12.80
C ILE A 252 14.61 3.48 -13.01
N GLY A 253 13.70 4.45 -12.79
CA GLY A 253 12.27 4.32 -13.09
C GLY A 253 11.38 3.78 -11.96
N LEU A 254 11.93 3.41 -10.80
CA LEU A 254 11.14 2.87 -9.68
C LEU A 254 10.12 3.86 -9.11
N GLY A 255 10.45 5.16 -9.07
CA GLY A 255 9.49 6.19 -8.66
C GLY A 255 8.27 6.25 -9.58
N THR A 256 8.47 6.10 -10.89
CA THR A 256 7.39 6.03 -11.88
C THR A 256 6.54 4.77 -11.69
N VAL A 257 7.16 3.62 -11.45
CA VAL A 257 6.44 2.36 -11.17
C VAL A 257 5.60 2.49 -9.91
N LEU A 258 6.17 3.03 -8.83
CA LEU A 258 5.49 3.21 -7.56
C LEU A 258 4.30 4.20 -7.69
N MET A 259 4.51 5.36 -8.31
CA MET A 259 3.45 6.36 -8.51
C MET A 259 2.32 5.84 -9.39
N LYS A 260 2.63 5.16 -10.52
CA LYS A 260 1.58 4.54 -11.36
C LYS A 260 0.78 3.49 -10.60
N SER A 261 1.47 2.63 -9.85
CA SER A 261 0.82 1.59 -9.03
C SER A 261 -0.07 2.21 -7.95
N TYR A 262 0.39 3.29 -7.33
CA TYR A 262 -0.35 4.03 -6.32
C TYR A 262 -1.61 4.69 -6.89
N ILE A 263 -1.48 5.44 -7.99
CA ILE A 263 -2.59 6.13 -8.64
C ILE A 263 -3.66 5.14 -9.10
N ALA A 264 -3.26 4.04 -9.78
CA ALA A 264 -4.18 2.99 -10.21
C ALA A 264 -4.94 2.40 -9.02
N ARG A 265 -4.24 2.05 -7.93
CA ARG A 265 -4.87 1.52 -6.70
C ARG A 265 -5.92 2.47 -6.13
N ILE A 266 -5.64 3.78 -6.07
CA ILE A 266 -6.61 4.76 -5.54
C ILE A 266 -7.79 4.92 -6.50
N LYS A 267 -7.54 5.03 -7.80
CA LYS A 267 -8.59 5.15 -8.83
C LYS A 267 -9.52 3.94 -8.83
N ASP A 268 -8.98 2.73 -8.86
CA ASP A 268 -9.76 1.48 -8.94
C ASP A 268 -10.61 1.25 -7.68
N SER A 269 -10.11 1.67 -6.52
CA SER A 269 -10.88 1.58 -5.26
C SER A 269 -11.98 2.64 -5.14
N LYS A 270 -12.04 3.61 -6.07
CA LYS A 270 -12.91 4.80 -6.01
C LYS A 270 -12.86 5.48 -4.64
N SER A 271 -11.69 5.45 -4.00
CA SER A 271 -11.58 5.81 -2.59
C SER A 271 -11.55 7.33 -2.39
N ALA A 272 -11.10 8.10 -3.39
CA ALA A 272 -10.99 9.56 -3.30
C ALA A 272 -11.46 10.26 -4.58
N GLN A 273 -11.84 11.52 -4.45
CA GLN A 273 -12.16 12.38 -5.59
C GLN A 273 -10.88 12.89 -6.26
N ARG A 274 -9.82 13.10 -5.48
CA ARG A 274 -8.54 13.62 -5.99
C ARG A 274 -7.33 13.20 -5.16
N LEU A 275 -6.16 13.25 -5.78
CA LEU A 275 -4.86 13.25 -5.10
C LEU A 275 -4.31 14.69 -5.06
N ALA A 276 -3.70 15.06 -3.95
CA ALA A 276 -2.96 16.31 -3.81
C ALA A 276 -1.56 16.05 -3.26
N LEU A 277 -0.56 16.78 -3.75
CA LEU A 277 0.80 16.72 -3.22
C LEU A 277 1.50 18.07 -3.34
N LEU A 278 2.59 18.22 -2.60
CA LEU A 278 3.50 19.35 -2.70
C LEU A 278 4.75 18.95 -3.49
N ALA A 279 5.17 19.80 -4.42
CA ALA A 279 6.35 19.55 -5.25
C ALA A 279 7.21 20.81 -5.42
N HIS A 280 8.53 20.63 -5.34
CA HIS A 280 9.50 21.63 -5.78
C HIS A 280 9.41 21.83 -7.30
N ASP A 281 9.76 23.03 -7.78
CA ASP A 281 9.69 23.40 -9.20
C ASP A 281 10.30 22.36 -10.15
N HIS A 282 11.45 21.80 -9.79
CA HIS A 282 12.17 20.82 -10.62
C HIS A 282 11.49 19.44 -10.70
N LEU A 283 10.53 19.14 -9.81
CA LEU A 283 9.73 17.90 -9.81
C LEU A 283 8.35 18.09 -10.43
N VAL A 284 7.92 19.31 -10.72
CA VAL A 284 6.63 19.58 -11.38
C VAL A 284 6.47 18.77 -12.68
N PRO A 285 7.45 18.73 -13.61
CA PRO A 285 7.30 17.94 -14.85
C PRO A 285 7.16 16.44 -14.60
N PHE A 286 7.82 15.91 -13.55
CA PHE A 286 7.69 14.51 -13.16
C PHE A 286 6.25 14.21 -12.75
N TYR A 287 5.63 15.04 -11.91
CA TYR A 287 4.25 14.83 -11.47
C TYR A 287 3.22 15.08 -12.60
N GLN A 288 3.47 16.07 -13.46
CA GLN A 288 2.63 16.31 -14.64
C GLN A 288 2.58 15.10 -15.58
N SER A 289 3.65 14.30 -15.66
CA SER A 289 3.67 13.07 -16.47
C SER A 289 2.67 11.99 -16.01
N PHE A 290 2.13 12.10 -14.80
CA PHE A 290 1.04 11.25 -14.29
C PHE A 290 -0.34 11.92 -14.35
N GLY A 291 -0.45 13.10 -14.96
CA GLY A 291 -1.69 13.87 -15.07
C GLY A 291 -1.94 14.88 -13.94
N PHE A 292 -0.99 15.11 -13.04
CA PHE A 292 -1.15 16.16 -12.03
C PHE A 292 -1.10 17.54 -12.67
N GLU A 293 -2.05 18.41 -12.32
CA GLU A 293 -2.07 19.82 -12.68
C GLU A 293 -1.32 20.66 -11.64
N ASN A 294 -0.55 21.65 -12.11
CA ASN A 294 0.15 22.59 -11.23
C ASN A 294 -0.78 23.78 -10.92
N MET A 295 -1.19 23.90 -9.66
CA MET A 295 -2.07 24.96 -9.16
C MET A 295 -1.30 26.20 -8.66
N GLY A 296 0.02 26.22 -8.86
CA GLY A 296 0.90 27.31 -8.45
C GLY A 296 1.40 27.18 -7.01
N PRO A 297 2.00 28.26 -6.47
CA PRO A 297 2.63 28.24 -5.15
C PRO A 297 1.66 27.87 -4.03
N SER A 298 2.13 27.05 -3.10
CA SER A 298 1.40 26.64 -1.92
C SER A 298 1.52 27.64 -0.77
N SER A 299 0.50 27.68 0.08
CA SER A 299 0.54 28.41 1.35
C SER A 299 1.34 27.67 2.43
N VAL A 300 1.68 26.39 2.20
CA VAL A 300 2.48 25.60 3.13
C VAL A 300 3.92 26.12 3.13
N THR A 301 4.39 26.54 4.30
CA THR A 301 5.73 27.08 4.50
C THR A 301 6.60 26.16 5.37
N SER A 302 5.96 25.20 6.05
CA SER A 302 6.67 24.16 6.77
C SER A 302 7.47 23.25 5.81
N HIS A 303 8.43 22.52 6.37
CA HIS A 303 9.25 21.53 5.65
C HIS A 303 10.02 22.15 4.46
N GLY A 304 10.80 23.22 4.64
CA GLY A 304 11.63 23.81 3.56
C GLY A 304 10.96 24.85 2.65
N GLY A 305 9.62 24.84 2.55
CA GLY A 305 8.84 25.84 1.80
C GLY A 305 9.07 25.84 0.28
N HIS A 306 8.55 26.87 -0.41
CA HIS A 306 8.62 27.04 -1.88
C HIS A 306 7.98 25.89 -2.67
N TRP A 307 6.92 25.33 -2.11
CA TRP A 307 6.17 24.23 -2.71
C TRP A 307 5.17 24.74 -3.75
N ASN A 308 4.94 23.96 -4.80
CA ASN A 308 3.77 24.08 -5.67
C ASN A 308 2.71 23.06 -5.28
N ASN A 309 1.45 23.46 -5.35
CA ASN A 309 0.31 22.56 -5.21
C ASN A 309 0.12 21.78 -6.50
N MET A 310 0.18 20.46 -6.42
CA MET A 310 -0.11 19.56 -7.54
C MET A 310 -1.37 18.77 -7.25
N ILE A 311 -2.35 18.78 -8.16
CA ILE A 311 -3.64 18.09 -7.99
C ILE A 311 -3.91 17.14 -9.16
N LEU A 312 -4.36 15.93 -8.88
CA LEU A 312 -4.89 14.99 -9.86
C LEU A 312 -6.33 14.66 -9.48
N GLU A 313 -7.29 15.13 -10.29
CA GLU A 313 -8.72 14.81 -10.13
C GLU A 313 -9.04 13.45 -10.78
N PHE A 314 -9.91 12.67 -10.13
CA PHE A 314 -10.46 11.46 -10.71
C PHE A 314 -11.86 11.73 -11.24
N ASN A 315 -12.03 11.63 -12.56
CA ASN A 315 -13.35 11.57 -13.18
C ASN A 315 -13.83 10.11 -13.19
N TYR A 316 -14.94 9.82 -12.52
CA TYR A 316 -15.53 8.48 -12.46
C TYR A 316 -16.73 8.32 -13.40
N ASP A 317 -17.17 9.41 -14.04
CA ASP A 317 -18.35 9.43 -14.89
C ASP A 317 -18.10 8.77 -16.26
N ASP A 318 -16.83 8.54 -16.64
CA ASP A 318 -16.44 7.94 -17.91
C ASP A 318 -16.41 6.39 -17.89
N ASP A 319 -16.64 5.77 -16.71
CA ASP A 319 -16.56 4.32 -16.50
C ASP A 319 -17.94 3.61 -16.42
N GLU A 320 -19.05 4.31 -16.70
CA GLU A 320 -20.43 3.77 -16.82
C GLU A 320 -20.87 3.56 -18.28
#